data_AF-A0A453PVU6-F1
#
_entry.id   AF-A0A453PVU6-F1
#
_cell.length_a   1.000
_cell.length_b   1.000
_cell.length_c   1.000
_cell.angle_alpha   90.00
_cell.angle_beta   90.00
_cell.angle_gamma   90.00
#
_symmetry.space_group_name_H-M   'P 1'
#
loop_
_entity.id
_entity.type
_entity.pdbx_description
1 polymer ?
#
loop_
_entity_poly.entity_id
_entity_poly.type
_entity_poly.pdbx_seq_one_letter_code
_entity_poly.pdbx_strand_id
1 'polypeptide(L)'
;MGLKELKMGYNIDIHDYSVRLRAAKKFLKAGDKVKIVVNLKGRENLYKKQAIELLRRFQTDVGELATEGSKNFAERNIYLILVPNKLAIQKEQDGVSKKDTVEGETDQSEDEEVVWTGMSSR
;
A
#
# COMPACT_ATOMS: atom_id res chain seq x y z
N MET A 1 -10.26 10.24 -16.18
CA MET A 1 -9.54 9.56 -15.09
C MET A 1 -9.20 8.17 -15.58
N GLY A 2 -7.96 7.96 -16.05
CA GLY A 2 -7.48 6.65 -16.49
C GLY A 2 -7.02 5.79 -15.33
N LEU A 3 -6.91 4.49 -15.57
CA LEU A 3 -6.22 3.55 -14.68
C LEU A 3 -4.89 3.18 -15.34
N LYS A 4 -3.77 3.52 -14.69
CA LYS A 4 -2.42 3.13 -15.09
C LYS A 4 -1.98 1.95 -14.26
N GLU A 5 -1.47 0.91 -14.90
CA GLU A 5 -0.97 -0.28 -14.20
C GLU A 5 0.57 -0.26 -14.16
N LEU A 6 1.14 -0.40 -12.97
CA LEU A 6 2.56 -0.61 -12.75
C LEU A 6 2.78 -2.02 -12.20
N LYS A 7 3.53 -2.83 -12.94
CA LYS A 7 3.92 -4.17 -12.52
C LYS A 7 5.31 -4.14 -11.93
N MET A 8 5.47 -4.80 -10.79
CA MET A 8 6.74 -4.90 -10.06
C MET A 8 6.96 -6.34 -9.60
N GLY A 9 8.21 -6.77 -9.56
CA GLY A 9 8.60 -8.03 -8.92
C GLY A 9 8.66 -7.88 -7.40
N TYR A 10 8.55 -8.99 -6.66
CA TYR A 10 8.78 -8.98 -5.22
C TYR A 10 10.24 -8.64 -4.87
N ASN A 11 11.19 -9.00 -5.75
CA ASN A 11 12.61 -8.71 -5.64
C ASN A 11 13.02 -7.57 -6.60
N ILE A 12 12.37 -6.41 -6.48
CA ILE A 12 12.69 -5.23 -7.29
C ILE A 12 13.98 -4.57 -6.79
N ASP A 13 14.83 -4.14 -7.72
CA ASP A 13 16.02 -3.35 -7.40
C ASP A 13 15.66 -1.92 -6.96
N ILE A 14 16.50 -1.32 -6.11
CA ILE A 14 16.30 0.03 -5.58
C ILE A 14 16.20 1.07 -6.71
N HIS A 15 17.01 0.93 -7.76
CA HIS A 15 16.97 1.83 -8.91
C HIS A 15 15.63 1.72 -9.65
N ASP A 16 15.18 0.51 -9.98
CA ASP A 16 13.90 0.30 -10.67
C ASP A 16 12.72 0.75 -9.80
N TYR A 17 12.76 0.48 -8.49
CA TYR A 17 11.78 0.98 -7.53
C TYR A 17 11.65 2.51 -7.61
N SER A 18 12.77 3.23 -7.63
CA SER A 18 12.77 4.69 -7.71
C SER A 18 12.16 5.21 -9.02
N VAL A 19 12.39 4.51 -10.14
CA VAL A 19 11.81 4.83 -11.45
C VAL A 19 10.30 4.62 -11.43
N ARG A 20 9.84 3.51 -10.87
CA ARG A 20 8.40 3.20 -10.71
C ARG A 20 7.69 4.19 -9.79
N LEU A 21 8.32 4.58 -8.68
CA LEU A 21 7.80 5.58 -7.76
C LEU A 21 7.62 6.95 -8.46
N ARG A 22 8.65 7.40 -9.20
CA ARG A 22 8.57 8.65 -9.98
C ARG A 22 7.46 8.60 -11.03
N ALA A 23 7.31 7.47 -11.72
CA ALA A 23 6.23 7.27 -12.69
C ALA A 23 4.84 7.31 -12.03
N ALA A 24 4.67 6.63 -10.89
CA ALA A 24 3.42 6.66 -10.13
C ALA A 24 3.06 8.09 -9.67
N LYS A 25 4.00 8.82 -9.08
CA LYS A 25 3.80 10.22 -8.69
C LYS A 25 3.39 11.09 -9.88
N LYS A 26 4.01 10.90 -11.05
CA LYS A 26 3.65 11.62 -12.29
C LYS A 26 2.20 11.32 -12.71
N PHE A 27 1.77 10.07 -12.68
CA PHE A 27 0.40 9.69 -13.03
C PHE A 27 -0.62 10.23 -12.03
N LEU A 28 -0.32 10.17 -10.74
CA LEU A 28 -1.18 10.72 -9.69
C LEU A 28 -1.34 12.23 -9.85
N LYS A 29 -0.25 12.97 -10.12
CA LYS A 29 -0.28 14.41 -10.40
C LYS A 29 -1.09 14.75 -11.66
N ALA A 30 -1.10 13.87 -12.67
CA ALA A 30 -1.96 14.00 -13.85
C ALA A 30 -3.45 13.70 -13.56
N GLY A 31 -3.78 13.21 -12.36
CA GLY A 31 -5.15 12.85 -11.97
C GLY A 31 -5.57 11.44 -12.40
N ASP A 32 -4.63 10.58 -12.78
CA ASP A 32 -4.90 9.17 -13.09
C ASP A 32 -4.77 8.30 -11.84
N LYS A 33 -5.58 7.24 -11.79
CA LYS A 33 -5.46 6.19 -10.76
C LYS A 33 -4.29 5.28 -11.11
N VAL A 34 -3.56 4.82 -10.10
CA VAL A 34 -2.40 3.95 -10.28
C VAL A 34 -2.66 2.63 -9.60
N LYS A 35 -2.64 1.53 -10.36
CA LYS A 35 -2.70 0.16 -9.85
C LYS A 35 -1.30 -0.42 -9.84
N ILE A 36 -0.74 -0.62 -8.66
CA ILE A 36 0.51 -1.33 -8.47
C ILE A 36 0.19 -2.83 -8.32
N VAL A 37 0.84 -3.68 -9.11
CA VAL A 37 0.66 -5.13 -9.10
C VAL A 37 1.99 -5.81 -8.83
N VAL A 38 2.00 -6.71 -7.85
CA VAL A 38 3.11 -7.62 -7.57
C VAL A 38 2.66 -9.03 -7.94
N ASN A 39 3.28 -9.58 -8.97
CA ASN A 39 3.01 -10.94 -9.42
C ASN A 39 3.91 -11.91 -8.65
N LEU A 40 3.30 -12.85 -7.95
CA LEU A 40 3.98 -14.01 -7.37
C LEU A 40 3.62 -15.24 -8.20
N LYS A 41 4.61 -16.04 -8.60
CA LYS A 41 4.39 -17.26 -9.40
C LYS A 41 4.95 -18.49 -8.70
N GLY A 42 4.12 -19.53 -8.60
CA GLY A 42 4.53 -20.86 -8.14
C GLY A 42 5.10 -20.87 -6.73
N ARG A 43 6.42 -21.05 -6.61
CA ARG A 43 7.15 -21.13 -5.33
C ARG A 43 7.30 -19.79 -4.62
N GLU A 44 7.00 -18.68 -5.29
CA GLU A 44 7.16 -17.34 -4.74
C GLU A 44 6.02 -16.93 -3.79
N ASN A 45 4.99 -17.76 -3.64
CA ASN A 45 3.90 -17.55 -2.68
C ASN A 45 4.36 -17.48 -1.21
N LEU A 46 5.58 -17.94 -0.92
CA LEU A 46 6.20 -17.80 0.40
C LEU A 46 6.58 -16.34 0.71
N TYR A 47 6.84 -15.53 -0.33
CA TYR A 47 7.23 -14.13 -0.22
C TYR A 47 6.06 -13.15 -0.24
N LYS A 48 4.82 -13.63 -0.01
CA LYS A 48 3.63 -12.78 0.14
C LYS A 48 3.85 -11.64 1.12
N LYS A 49 4.46 -11.92 2.29
CA LYS A 49 4.75 -10.89 3.31
C LYS A 49 5.64 -9.77 2.76
N GLN A 50 6.69 -10.11 2.02
CA GLN A 50 7.58 -9.13 1.38
C GLN A 50 6.86 -8.32 0.31
N ALA A 51 6.00 -8.94 -0.50
CA ALA A 51 5.19 -8.24 -1.49
C ALA A 51 4.21 -7.24 -0.85
N ILE A 52 3.57 -7.61 0.26
CA ILE A 52 2.68 -6.73 1.02
C ILE A 52 3.47 -5.57 1.61
N GLU A 53 4.62 -5.84 2.21
CA GLU A 53 5.48 -4.81 2.79
C GLU A 53 5.98 -3.83 1.72
N LEU A 54 6.36 -4.32 0.54
CA LEU A 54 6.73 -3.51 -0.61
C LEU A 54 5.60 -2.55 -1.01
N LEU A 55 4.36 -3.04 -1.07
CA LEU A 55 3.20 -2.20 -1.39
C LEU A 55 2.94 -1.14 -0.31
N ARG A 56 3.09 -1.49 0.97
CA ARG A 56 2.96 -0.54 2.09
C ARG A 56 4.03 0.54 2.01
N ARG A 57 5.30 0.16 1.80
CA ARG A 57 6.41 1.12 1.61
C ARG A 57 6.13 2.05 0.42
N PHE A 58 5.62 1.51 -0.68
CA PHE A 58 5.26 2.31 -1.86
C PHE A 58 4.15 3.32 -1.55
N GLN A 59 3.14 2.92 -0.78
CA GLN A 59 2.09 3.83 -0.33
C GLN A 59 2.66 4.96 0.54
N THR A 60 3.51 4.63 1.52
CA THR A 60 4.17 5.62 2.38
C THR A 60 5.02 6.60 1.58
N ASP A 61 5.80 6.11 0.60
CA ASP A 61 6.65 6.95 -0.25
C ASP A 61 5.85 7.87 -1.19
N VAL A 62 4.65 7.46 -1.59
CA VAL A 62 3.70 8.29 -2.32
C VAL A 62 3.11 9.37 -1.42
N GLY A 63 2.84 9.05 -0.16
CA GLY A 63 2.35 9.97 0.86
C GLY A 63 0.96 10.53 0.53
N GLU A 64 0.72 11.79 0.91
CA GLU A 64 -0.60 12.44 0.78
C GLU A 64 -1.07 12.64 -0.66
N LEU A 65 -0.19 12.47 -1.66
CA LEU A 65 -0.51 12.60 -3.08
C LEU A 65 -1.60 11.63 -3.53
N ALA A 66 -1.73 10.48 -2.86
CA ALA A 66 -2.76 9.51 -3.12
C ALA A 66 -3.38 8.96 -1.85
N THR A 67 -4.66 8.64 -1.95
CA THR A 67 -5.39 7.88 -0.94
C THR A 67 -5.42 6.41 -1.34
N GLU A 68 -5.38 5.52 -0.35
CA GLU A 68 -5.59 4.10 -0.59
C GLU A 68 -6.99 3.85 -1.16
N GLY A 69 -7.05 3.05 -2.22
CA GLY A 69 -8.28 2.56 -2.82
C GLY A 69 -8.48 1.08 -2.54
N SER A 70 -8.66 0.30 -3.60
CA SER A 70 -8.82 -1.16 -3.50
C SER A 70 -7.47 -1.86 -3.37
N LYS A 71 -7.35 -2.75 -2.38
CA LYS A 71 -6.20 -3.63 -2.16
C LYS A 71 -6.64 -5.08 -2.24
N ASN A 72 -5.76 -5.93 -2.78
CA ASN A 72 -5.97 -7.37 -2.82
C ASN A 72 -4.65 -8.04 -2.48
N PHE A 73 -4.65 -8.83 -1.41
CA PHE A 73 -3.50 -9.59 -0.96
C PHE A 73 -3.70 -11.10 -1.17
N ALA A 74 -4.67 -11.49 -2.01
CA ALA A 74 -4.98 -12.89 -2.27
C ALA A 74 -3.87 -13.58 -3.07
N GLU A 75 -3.93 -14.91 -3.03
CA GLU A 75 -2.84 -15.83 -3.34
C GLU A 75 -2.17 -15.69 -4.71
N ARG A 76 -2.92 -15.27 -5.74
CA ARG A 76 -2.40 -15.25 -7.10
C ARG A 76 -2.06 -13.85 -7.60
N ASN A 77 -2.71 -12.82 -7.05
CA ASN A 77 -2.63 -11.46 -7.56
C ASN A 77 -2.61 -10.48 -6.39
N ILE A 78 -1.41 -10.04 -6.01
CA ILE A 78 -1.23 -8.99 -5.01
C ILE A 78 -1.24 -7.64 -5.72
N TYR A 79 -2.18 -6.75 -5.36
CA TYR A 79 -2.23 -5.41 -5.94
C TYR A 79 -2.76 -4.36 -4.97
N LEU A 80 -2.38 -3.10 -5.22
CA LEU A 80 -2.85 -1.91 -4.54
C LEU A 80 -3.24 -0.86 -5.57
N ILE A 81 -4.44 -0.30 -5.45
CA ILE A 81 -4.89 0.84 -6.26
C ILE A 81 -4.79 2.11 -5.43
N LEU A 82 -4.01 3.06 -5.93
CA LEU A 82 -3.87 4.41 -5.41
C LEU A 82 -4.76 5.37 -6.19
N VAL A 83 -5.55 6.16 -5.46
CA VAL A 83 -6.44 7.18 -6.02
C VAL A 83 -5.82 8.56 -5.78
N PRO A 84 -5.65 9.39 -6.83
CA PRO A 84 -5.00 10.68 -6.67
C PRO A 84 -5.87 11.63 -5.84
N ASN A 85 -5.25 12.27 -4.84
CA ASN A 85 -5.91 13.28 -4.03
C ASN A 85 -5.68 14.66 -4.66
N LYS A 86 -6.70 15.18 -5.36
CA LYS A 86 -6.64 16.48 -6.04
C LYS A 86 -6.31 17.66 -5.10
N LEU A 87 -6.67 17.57 -3.82
CA LEU A 87 -6.44 18.62 -2.82
C LEU A 87 -4.98 18.63 -2.35
N ALA A 88 -4.39 17.45 -2.14
CA ALA A 88 -2.99 17.33 -1.71
C ALA A 88 -2.00 17.65 -2.84
N ILE A 89 -2.33 17.30 -4.09
CA ILE A 89 -1.50 17.60 -5.27
C ILE A 89 -1.32 19.11 -5.45
N GLN A 90 -2.34 19.92 -5.12
CA GLN A 90 -2.24 21.38 -5.18
C GLN A 90 -1.33 21.94 -4.08
N LYS A 91 -1.41 21.41 -2.86
CA LYS A 91 -0.55 21.84 -1.72
C LYS A 91 0.94 21.57 -1.94
N GLU A 92 1.29 20.46 -2.59
CA GLU A 92 2.69 20.09 -2.82
C GLU A 92 3.40 21.02 -3.83
N GLN A 93 2.65 21.75 -4.66
CA GLN A 93 3.22 22.75 -5.59
C GLN A 93 3.62 24.05 -4.89
N ASP A 94 3.06 24.33 -3.70
CA ASP A 94 3.27 25.58 -2.97
C ASP A 94 4.18 25.45 -1.73
N GLY A 95 4.62 24.24 -1.36
CA GLY A 95 5.31 24.02 -0.08
C GLY A 95 6.41 22.96 -0.12
N VAL A 96 7.64 23.35 -0.46
CA VAL A 96 8.84 22.54 -0.17
C VAL A 96 9.40 22.94 1.20
N SER A 97 9.06 22.18 2.25
CA SER A 97 9.95 21.99 3.41
C SER A 97 9.43 21.01 4.46
N LYS A 98 10.31 20.04 4.77
CA LYS A 98 10.40 19.17 5.96
C LYS A 98 9.37 18.05 6.11
N LYS A 99 9.66 16.91 6.73
CA LYS A 99 10.82 16.01 6.95
C LYS A 99 10.27 14.90 7.87
N ASP A 100 10.89 13.71 7.82
CA ASP A 100 10.95 12.67 8.86
C ASP A 100 9.83 11.59 8.93
N THR A 101 10.26 10.33 8.67
CA THR A 101 10.27 9.10 9.52
C THR A 101 9.31 9.03 10.74
N VAL A 102 8.71 7.92 11.22
CA VAL A 102 8.96 6.45 11.27
C VAL A 102 7.63 5.74 11.70
N GLU A 103 7.61 4.39 11.71
CA GLU A 103 6.82 3.46 12.57
C GLU A 103 5.31 3.29 12.23
N GLY A 104 4.70 2.09 12.08
CA GLY A 104 5.09 0.71 12.33
C GLY A 104 4.46 0.16 13.60
N GLU A 105 3.24 -0.41 13.55
CA GLU A 105 2.62 -1.23 14.63
C GLU A 105 1.49 -2.10 14.01
N THR A 106 1.69 -3.43 13.95
CA THR A 106 1.17 -4.52 14.82
C THR A 106 -0.31 -4.85 14.62
N ASP A 107 -0.56 -6.08 14.19
CA ASP A 107 -1.83 -6.76 14.42
C ASP A 107 -1.51 -8.06 15.17
N GLN A 108 -1.84 -8.07 16.46
CA GLN A 108 -1.65 -9.17 17.39
C GLN A 108 -2.94 -9.99 17.46
N SER A 109 -2.78 -11.31 17.32
CA SER A 109 -3.54 -12.38 17.98
C SER A 109 -5.08 -12.31 17.97
N GLU A 110 -5.68 -13.15 17.13
CA GLU A 110 -6.93 -13.84 17.48
C GLU A 110 -6.58 -15.04 18.37
N ASP A 111 -7.16 -15.12 19.56
CA ASP A 111 -7.67 -16.36 20.15
C ASP A 111 -8.75 -15.97 21.18
N GLU A 112 -9.99 -16.25 20.80
CA GLU A 112 -11.19 -16.15 21.63
C GLU A 112 -11.20 -17.27 22.68
N GLU A 113 -11.59 -16.96 23.93
CA GLU A 113 -12.48 -17.86 24.65
C GLU A 113 -13.38 -17.09 25.62
N VAL A 114 -14.68 -17.09 25.29
CA VAL A 114 -15.78 -16.55 26.08
C VAL A 114 -16.33 -17.68 26.93
N VAL A 115 -16.30 -17.54 28.27
CA VAL A 115 -17.09 -18.40 29.17
C VAL A 115 -18.15 -17.57 29.88
N TRP A 116 -19.39 -17.75 29.45
CA TRP A 116 -20.59 -17.16 30.01
C TRP A 116 -21.20 -18.15 31.02
N THR A 117 -21.10 -17.86 32.31
CA THR A 117 -22.08 -18.37 33.29
C THR A 117 -22.28 -17.37 34.40
N GLY A 118 -23.24 -16.47 34.19
CA GLY A 118 -24.02 -15.90 35.26
C GLY A 118 -25.16 -16.87 35.62
N MET A 119 -25.16 -17.38 36.85
CA MET A 119 -26.33 -17.92 37.55
C MET A 119 -26.26 -17.32 38.96
N SER A 120 -27.06 -16.29 39.21
CA SER A 120 -28.38 -16.39 39.85
C SER A 120 -28.29 -16.33 41.38
N SER A 121 -28.56 -15.12 41.89
CA SER A 121 -29.41 -14.82 43.06
C SER A 121 -29.74 -15.95 44.05
N ARG A 122 -29.16 -15.90 45.26
CA ARG A 122 -29.85 -15.81 46.57
C ARG A 122 -28.86 -15.88 47.72
#